data_AF-A0A1B8XXT0-F1
#
_entry.id   AF-A0A1B8XXT0-F1
#
_cell.length_a   1.000
_cell.length_b   1.000
_cell.length_c   1.000
_cell.angle_alpha   90.00
_cell.angle_beta   90.00
_cell.angle_gamma   90.00
#
_symmetry.space_group_name_H-M   'P 1'
#
loop_
_entity.id
_entity.type
_entity.pdbx_description
1 polymer ?
#
loop_
_entity_poly.entity_id
_entity_poly.type
_entity_poly.pdbx_seq_one_letter_code
_entity_poly.pdbx_strand_id
1 'polypeptide(L)'
;VMGTAMLMVGILAIVDSKNKPVPRGLEPIVVGMLVFCIGLSMGANCGYPINPTRDLGPRLFTAVAGWGLDVFRAGNNWWWVPVVAPCVGAVLGSILYQILVEIHHPLAESEEEPPKEKEALQEDTKEVQVFSINLDHSLSHRL
;
A
#
# COMPACT_ATOMS: atom_id res chain seq x y z
N VAL A 1 -13.87 -14.16 0.80
CA VAL A 1 -13.86 -13.49 2.13
C VAL A 1 -12.50 -13.56 2.78
N MET A 2 -12.07 -14.68 3.38
CA MET A 2 -10.80 -14.77 4.14
C MET A 2 -9.55 -14.34 3.35
N GLY A 3 -9.36 -14.86 2.13
CA GLY A 3 -8.20 -14.48 1.29
C GLY A 3 -8.17 -12.99 0.95
N THR A 4 -9.33 -12.38 0.68
CA THR A 4 -9.47 -10.94 0.40
C THR A 4 -9.26 -10.08 1.64
N ALA A 5 -9.70 -10.56 2.81
CA ALA A 5 -9.45 -9.89 4.09
C ALA A 5 -7.95 -9.86 4.40
N MET A 6 -7.25 -10.99 4.25
CA MET A 6 -5.79 -11.07 4.41
C MET A 6 -5.05 -10.18 3.40
N LEU A 7 -5.51 -10.14 2.14
CA LEU A 7 -4.92 -9.26 1.14
C LEU A 7 -5.09 -7.79 1.55
N MET A 8 -6.28 -7.35 1.97
CA MET A 8 -6.50 -5.96 2.37
C MET A 8 -5.68 -5.58 3.60
N VAL A 9 -5.58 -6.45 4.61
CA VAL A 9 -4.71 -6.21 5.77
C VAL A 9 -3.25 -6.04 5.34
N GLY A 10 -2.76 -6.90 4.43
CA GLY A 10 -1.38 -6.82 3.94
C GLY A 10 -1.11 -5.58 3.09
N ILE A 11 -2.03 -5.20 2.19
CA ILE A 11 -1.88 -3.98 1.37
C ILE A 11 -1.87 -2.73 2.27
N LEU A 12 -2.80 -2.62 3.21
CA LEU A 12 -2.84 -1.48 4.14
C LEU A 12 -1.56 -1.42 4.98
N ALA A 13 -1.05 -2.56 5.45
CA ALA A 13 0.21 -2.61 6.20
C ALA A 13 1.44 -2.16 5.40
N ILE A 14 1.45 -2.37 4.08
CA ILE A 14 2.54 -1.96 3.18
C ILE A 14 2.44 -0.48 2.81
N VAL A 15 1.23 0.03 2.61
CA VAL A 15 0.97 1.42 2.17
C VAL A 15 0.98 2.39 3.36
N ASP A 16 0.73 1.93 4.58
CA ASP A 16 0.74 2.78 5.76
C ASP A 16 2.15 3.35 6.02
N SER A 17 2.26 4.66 5.86
CA SER A 17 3.50 5.43 6.06
C SER A 17 3.90 5.52 7.54
N LYS A 18 3.01 5.17 8.47
CA LYS A 18 3.32 5.07 9.90
C LYS A 18 3.99 3.75 10.26
N ASN A 19 3.93 2.75 9.38
CA ASN A 19 4.63 1.49 9.52
C ASN A 19 6.05 1.59 8.90
N LYS A 20 6.94 0.64 9.19
CA LYS A 20 8.30 0.65 8.65
C LYS A 20 8.23 0.66 7.11
N PRO A 21 8.69 1.73 6.44
CA PRO A 21 8.48 1.87 5.01
C PRO A 21 9.29 0.82 4.26
N VAL A 22 8.64 0.18 3.30
CA VAL A 22 9.32 -0.66 2.31
C VAL A 22 10.22 0.25 1.46
N PRO A 23 11.42 -0.19 1.05
CA PRO A 23 12.28 0.60 0.17
C PRO A 23 11.53 1.04 -1.09
N ARG A 24 11.63 2.32 -1.45
CA ARG A 24 10.92 2.92 -2.58
C ARG A 24 11.15 2.12 -3.86
N GLY A 25 10.07 1.72 -4.52
CA GLY A 25 10.09 0.91 -5.73
C GLY A 25 10.01 -0.61 -5.52
N LEU A 26 10.16 -1.13 -4.29
CA LEU A 26 9.94 -2.55 -3.98
C LEU A 26 8.50 -2.87 -3.56
N GLU A 27 7.69 -1.85 -3.29
CA GLU A 27 6.26 -1.98 -2.96
C GLU A 27 5.49 -2.96 -3.87
N PRO A 28 5.52 -2.86 -5.21
CA PRO A 28 4.78 -3.78 -6.07
C PRO A 28 5.32 -5.22 -6.00
N ILE A 29 6.62 -5.40 -5.74
CA ILE A 29 7.22 -6.73 -5.59
C ILE A 29 6.73 -7.40 -4.31
N VAL A 30 6.69 -6.65 -3.19
CA VAL A 30 6.18 -7.16 -1.91
C VAL A 30 4.69 -7.49 -2.01
N VAL A 31 3.90 -6.64 -2.67
CA VAL A 31 2.48 -6.93 -2.94
C VAL A 31 2.31 -8.16 -3.84
N GLY A 32 3.14 -8.31 -4.87
CA GLY A 32 3.13 -9.50 -5.73
C GLY A 32 3.46 -10.78 -4.97
N MET A 33 4.48 -10.74 -4.10
CA MET A 33 4.85 -11.86 -3.22
C MET A 33 3.73 -12.20 -2.22
N LEU A 34 3.06 -11.19 -1.68
CA LEU A 34 1.89 -11.38 -0.81
C LEU A 34 0.77 -12.13 -1.55
N VAL A 35 0.41 -11.68 -2.74
CA VAL A 35 -0.60 -12.33 -3.59
C VAL A 35 -0.18 -13.76 -3.93
N PHE A 36 1.10 -13.99 -4.25
CA PHE A 36 1.64 -15.32 -4.56
C PHE A 36 1.53 -16.28 -3.36
N CYS A 37 1.93 -15.84 -2.16
CA CYS A 37 1.83 -16.65 -0.95
C CYS A 37 0.38 -17.03 -0.63
N ILE A 38 -0.56 -16.08 -0.76
CA ILE A 38 -1.99 -16.39 -0.52
C ILE A 38 -2.53 -17.31 -1.63
N GLY A 39 -2.08 -17.14 -2.87
CA GLY A 39 -2.38 -18.03 -3.99
C GLY A 39 -1.91 -19.47 -3.75
N LEU A 40 -0.70 -19.68 -3.23
CA LEU A 40 -0.20 -21.01 -2.89
C LEU A 40 -0.95 -21.64 -1.71
N SER A 41 -1.27 -20.85 -0.68
CA SER A 41 -1.95 -21.35 0.53
C SER A 41 -3.43 -21.65 0.31
N MET A 42 -4.15 -20.77 -0.39
CA MET A 42 -5.61 -20.81 -0.50
C MET A 42 -6.12 -21.05 -1.93
N GLY A 43 -5.25 -21.09 -2.93
CA GLY A 43 -5.62 -21.26 -4.34
C GLY A 43 -6.26 -22.60 -4.66
N ALA A 44 -5.89 -23.67 -3.95
CA ALA A 44 -6.44 -25.01 -4.17
C ALA A 44 -7.94 -25.14 -3.81
N ASN A 45 -8.47 -24.28 -2.94
CA ASN A 45 -9.87 -24.36 -2.51
C ASN A 45 -10.84 -23.81 -3.58
N CYS A 46 -10.57 -22.61 -4.11
CA CYS A 46 -11.49 -21.93 -5.04
C CYS A 46 -10.80 -21.08 -6.12
N GLY A 47 -9.48 -21.20 -6.34
CA GLY A 47 -8.78 -20.47 -7.41
C GLY A 47 -8.48 -18.99 -7.12
N TYR A 48 -8.64 -18.54 -5.86
CA TYR A 48 -8.36 -17.17 -5.41
C TYR A 48 -9.07 -16.07 -6.24
N PRO A 49 -10.41 -16.05 -6.25
CA PRO A 49 -11.18 -14.98 -6.89
C PRO A 49 -11.17 -13.77 -5.95
N ILE A 50 -10.07 -13.04 -5.97
CA ILE A 50 -9.88 -11.85 -5.12
C ILE A 50 -10.49 -10.59 -5.70
N ASN A 51 -10.72 -10.58 -7.00
CA ASN A 51 -11.22 -9.43 -7.71
C ASN A 51 -12.47 -9.85 -8.49
N PRO A 52 -13.62 -9.17 -8.29
CA PRO A 52 -14.82 -9.39 -9.10
C PRO A 52 -14.54 -9.35 -10.61
N THR A 53 -13.62 -8.47 -11.04
CA THR A 53 -13.22 -8.28 -12.44
C THR A 53 -12.49 -9.49 -13.02
N ARG A 54 -11.75 -10.22 -12.17
CA ARG A 54 -10.95 -11.40 -12.58
C ARG A 54 -11.82 -12.59 -12.98
N ASP A 55 -13.07 -12.62 -12.51
CA ASP A 55 -14.03 -13.69 -12.80
C ASP A 55 -15.12 -13.24 -13.77
N LEU A 56 -15.63 -12.00 -13.64
CA LEU A 56 -16.70 -11.49 -14.51
C LEU A 56 -16.23 -11.24 -15.95
N GLY A 57 -15.04 -10.68 -16.15
CA GLY A 57 -14.53 -10.36 -17.49
C GLY A 57 -14.38 -11.60 -18.38
N PRO A 58 -13.62 -12.62 -17.95
CA PRO A 58 -13.47 -13.87 -18.71
C PRO A 58 -14.79 -14.65 -18.86
N ARG A 59 -15.71 -14.58 -17.89
CA ARG A 59 -17.06 -15.17 -18.02
C ARG A 59 -17.90 -14.49 -19.08
N LEU A 60 -17.89 -13.16 -19.12
CA LEU A 60 -18.63 -12.42 -20.14
C LEU A 60 -18.05 -12.69 -21.54
N PHE A 61 -16.73 -12.74 -21.65
CA PHE A 61 -16.05 -13.10 -22.90
C PHE A 61 -16.44 -14.51 -23.36
N THR A 62 -16.40 -15.51 -22.48
CA THR A 62 -16.78 -16.89 -22.85
C THR A 62 -18.27 -17.03 -23.17
N ALA A 63 -19.15 -16.28 -22.48
CA ALA A 63 -20.57 -16.21 -22.81
C ALA A 63 -20.82 -15.72 -24.24
N VAL A 64 -20.12 -14.65 -24.66
CA VAL A 64 -20.22 -14.08 -26.01
C VAL A 64 -19.50 -14.95 -27.05
N ALA A 65 -18.42 -15.62 -26.68
CA ALA A 65 -17.60 -16.46 -27.56
C ALA A 65 -18.25 -17.82 -27.91
N GLY A 66 -19.51 -18.05 -27.53
CA GLY A 66 -20.29 -19.21 -27.96
C GLY A 66 -20.57 -20.26 -26.89
N TRP A 67 -20.08 -20.09 -25.66
CA TRP A 67 -20.46 -20.96 -24.54
C TRP A 67 -21.86 -20.64 -23.96
N GLY A 68 -22.48 -19.53 -24.39
CA GLY A 68 -23.85 -19.17 -24.00
C GLY A 68 -23.99 -18.79 -22.52
N LEU A 69 -25.21 -18.75 -22.01
CA LEU A 69 -25.49 -18.38 -20.61
C LEU A 69 -25.14 -19.50 -19.60
N ASP A 70 -24.76 -20.68 -20.07
CA ASP A 70 -24.44 -21.82 -19.21
C ASP A 70 -23.19 -21.57 -18.35
N VAL A 71 -22.29 -20.68 -18.78
CA VAL A 71 -21.17 -20.21 -17.94
C VAL A 71 -21.66 -19.58 -16.64
N PHE A 72 -22.82 -18.92 -16.63
CA PHE A 72 -23.41 -18.35 -15.41
C PHE A 72 -24.12 -19.39 -14.54
N ARG A 73 -24.58 -20.51 -15.11
CA ARG A 73 -25.28 -21.57 -14.38
C ARG A 73 -24.35 -22.63 -13.79
N ALA A 74 -23.14 -22.77 -14.34
CA ALA A 74 -22.13 -23.69 -13.84
C ALA A 74 -21.81 -23.47 -12.35
N GLY A 75 -21.80 -24.56 -11.58
CA GLY A 75 -21.46 -24.55 -10.14
C GLY A 75 -22.56 -23.96 -9.24
N ASN A 76 -23.83 -24.27 -9.51
CA ASN A 76 -24.99 -23.76 -8.75
C ASN A 76 -25.05 -22.22 -8.74
N ASN A 77 -24.92 -21.59 -9.91
CA ASN A 77 -24.84 -20.14 -10.09
C ASN A 77 -23.61 -19.50 -9.39
N TRP A 78 -22.42 -20.07 -9.54
CA TRP A 78 -21.21 -19.61 -8.84
C TRP A 78 -20.82 -18.15 -9.12
N TRP A 79 -21.34 -17.51 -10.18
CA TRP A 79 -20.94 -16.17 -10.63
C TRP A 79 -21.08 -15.05 -9.59
N TRP A 80 -22.00 -15.15 -8.62
CA TRP A 80 -22.21 -14.11 -7.60
C TRP A 80 -21.19 -14.20 -6.46
N VAL A 81 -20.67 -15.40 -6.18
CA VAL A 81 -19.71 -15.65 -5.09
C VAL A 81 -18.43 -14.81 -5.25
N PRO A 82 -17.73 -14.80 -6.42
CA PRO A 82 -16.54 -13.99 -6.62
C PRO A 82 -16.83 -12.49 -6.75
N VAL A 83 -18.10 -12.07 -6.78
CA VAL A 83 -18.50 -10.66 -6.77
C VAL A 83 -18.71 -10.17 -5.35
N VAL A 84 -19.54 -10.88 -4.58
CA VAL A 84 -19.94 -10.47 -3.23
C VAL A 84 -18.86 -10.82 -2.20
N ALA A 85 -18.26 -12.00 -2.29
CA ALA A 85 -17.32 -12.48 -1.28
C ALA A 85 -16.03 -11.65 -1.18
N PRO A 86 -15.50 -11.06 -2.26
CA PRO A 86 -14.39 -10.12 -2.16
C PRO A 86 -14.77 -8.78 -1.58
N CYS A 87 -15.93 -8.21 -1.94
CA CYS A 87 -16.40 -6.95 -1.36
C CYS A 87 -16.55 -7.06 0.16
N VAL A 88 -17.18 -8.14 0.64
CA VAL A 88 -17.32 -8.39 2.09
C VAL A 88 -15.95 -8.63 2.74
N GLY A 89 -15.08 -9.42 2.11
CA GLY A 89 -13.72 -9.67 2.62
C GLY A 89 -12.88 -8.40 2.69
N ALA A 90 -13.01 -7.50 1.73
CA ALA A 90 -12.29 -6.24 1.70
C ALA A 90 -12.70 -5.33 2.86
N VAL A 91 -14.01 -5.13 3.06
CA VAL A 91 -14.55 -4.33 4.16
C VAL A 91 -14.10 -4.90 5.51
N LEU A 92 -14.23 -6.21 5.71
CA LEU A 92 -13.82 -6.87 6.95
C LEU A 92 -12.31 -6.76 7.19
N GLY A 93 -11.49 -6.96 6.14
CA GLY A 93 -10.04 -6.83 6.23
C GLY A 93 -9.59 -5.41 6.59
N SER A 94 -10.21 -4.40 5.98
CA SER A 94 -9.94 -3.00 6.29
C SER A 94 -10.30 -2.67 7.74
N ILE A 95 -11.49 -3.04 8.20
CA ILE A 95 -11.91 -2.81 9.60
C ILE A 95 -10.96 -3.51 10.57
N LEU A 96 -10.59 -4.77 10.28
CA LEU A 96 -9.67 -5.52 11.11
C LEU A 96 -8.29 -4.85 11.20
N TYR A 97 -7.79 -4.32 10.08
CA TYR A 97 -6.54 -3.56 10.05
C TYR A 97 -6.62 -2.29 10.91
N GLN A 98 -7.70 -1.52 10.81
CA GLN A 98 -7.87 -0.33 11.63
C GLN A 98 -7.87 -0.67 13.13
N ILE A 99 -8.61 -1.70 13.52
CA ILE A 99 -8.71 -2.09 14.93
C ILE A 99 -7.37 -2.59 15.47
N LEU A 100 -6.64 -3.40 14.71
CA LEU A 100 -5.41 -4.03 15.19
C LEU A 100 -4.17 -3.15 15.05
N VAL A 101 -4.08 -2.34 14.01
CA VAL A 101 -2.87 -1.58 13.66
C VAL A 101 -3.09 -0.09 13.92
N GLU A 102 -4.12 0.51 13.32
CA GLU A 102 -4.35 1.97 13.39
C GLU A 102 -4.57 2.46 14.83
N ILE A 103 -5.31 1.71 15.66
CA ILE A 103 -5.55 2.06 17.07
C ILE A 103 -4.29 1.95 17.94
N HIS A 104 -3.34 1.08 17.58
CA HIS A 104 -2.12 0.87 18.34
C HIS A 104 -0.96 1.77 17.87
N HIS A 105 -1.18 2.62 16.86
CA HIS A 105 -0.19 3.63 16.52
C HIS A 105 -0.12 4.67 17.63
N PRO A 106 1.06 4.88 18.26
CA PRO A 106 1.23 6.02 19.15
C PRO A 106 0.92 7.30 18.37
N LEU A 107 0.15 8.21 18.99
CA LEU A 107 -0.07 9.56 18.47
C LEU A 107 1.30 10.11 18.10
N ALA A 108 1.45 10.54 16.84
CA ALA A 108 2.67 11.10 16.31
C ALA A 108 3.29 12.06 17.34
N GLU A 109 4.43 11.68 17.91
CA GLU A 109 5.41 12.70 18.23
C GLU A 109 5.80 13.31 16.89
N SER A 110 5.48 14.60 16.79
CA SER A 110 5.88 15.56 15.78
C SER A 110 6.89 15.07 14.75
N GLU A 111 6.53 15.22 13.48
CA GLU A 111 7.41 15.28 12.31
C GLU A 111 8.91 15.34 12.63
N GLU A 112 9.56 14.17 12.67
CA GLU A 112 10.97 14.11 12.32
C GLU A 112 11.07 14.27 10.80
N GLU A 113 11.10 15.53 10.36
CA GLU A 113 11.70 15.89 9.08
C GLU A 113 13.00 15.10 8.89
N PRO A 114 13.27 14.58 7.67
CA PRO A 114 14.47 13.80 7.42
C PRO A 114 15.71 14.59 7.89
N PRO A 115 16.66 13.96 8.63
CA PRO A 115 17.82 14.64 9.23
C PRO A 115 18.68 15.48 8.27
N LYS A 116 18.53 15.28 6.95
CA LYS A 116 19.34 15.92 5.91
C LYS A 116 19.02 17.40 5.70
N GLU A 117 17.80 17.85 5.97
CA GLU A 117 17.43 19.25 5.73
C GLU A 117 17.95 20.18 6.84
N LYS A 118 17.99 19.68 8.09
CA LYS A 118 18.52 20.42 9.23
C LYS A 118 20.05 20.56 9.16
N GLU A 119 20.77 19.57 8.63
CA GLU A 119 22.22 19.68 8.41
C GLU A 119 22.55 20.66 7.27
N ALA A 120 21.83 20.60 6.14
CA ALA A 120 22.06 21.49 5.00
C ALA A 120 21.76 22.97 5.32
N LEU A 121 20.65 23.24 6.03
CA LEU A 121 20.29 24.61 6.44
C LEU A 121 21.23 25.15 7.52
N GLN A 122 21.80 24.28 8.35
CA GLN A 122 22.71 24.66 9.42
C GLN A 122 24.15 24.86 8.90
N GLU A 123 24.56 24.21 7.82
CA GLU A 123 25.80 24.53 7.09
C GLU A 123 25.70 25.86 6.34
N ASP A 124 24.59 26.10 5.63
CA ASP A 124 24.39 27.34 4.86
C ASP A 124 24.32 28.57 5.78
N THR A 125 23.65 28.46 6.93
CA THR A 125 23.61 29.52 7.94
C THR A 125 24.99 29.81 8.55
N LYS A 126 25.83 28.77 8.74
CA LYS A 126 27.19 28.94 9.26
C LYS A 126 28.09 29.62 8.24
N GLU A 127 28.00 29.29 6.96
CA GLU A 127 28.78 29.97 5.91
C GLU A 127 28.41 31.45 5.80
N VAL A 128 27.11 31.78 5.79
CA VAL A 128 26.64 33.18 5.73
C VAL A 128 27.10 33.99 6.95
N GLN A 129 27.11 33.39 8.14
CA GLN A 129 27.53 34.05 9.36
C GLN A 129 29.06 34.24 9.42
N VAL A 130 29.83 33.24 8.97
CA VAL A 130 31.29 33.35 8.84
C VAL A 130 31.67 34.40 7.79
N PHE A 131 30.95 34.48 6.67
CA PHE A 131 31.18 35.49 5.64
C PHE A 131 30.89 36.90 6.18
N SER A 132 29.79 37.10 6.90
CA SER A 132 29.44 38.39 7.51
C SER A 132 30.48 38.87 8.52
N ILE A 133 30.96 37.96 9.40
CA ILE A 133 32.00 38.28 10.39
C ILE A 133 33.32 38.68 9.72
N ASN A 134 33.72 37.99 8.64
CA ASN A 134 34.94 38.32 7.91
C ASN A 134 34.82 39.63 7.13
N LEU A 135 33.63 39.98 6.64
CA LEU A 135 33.38 41.22 5.93
C LEU A 135 33.45 42.43 6.87
N ASP A 136 32.85 42.34 8.06
CA ASP A 136 32.92 43.38 9.10
C ASP A 136 34.36 43.60 9.58
N HIS A 137 35.11 42.51 9.79
CA HIS A 137 36.53 42.59 10.17
C HIS A 137 37.41 43.19 9.05
N SER A 138 37.08 42.94 7.78
CA SER A 138 37.80 43.49 6.62
C SER A 138 37.52 44.99 6.41
N LEU A 139 36.29 45.44 6.67
CA LEU A 139 35.90 46.85 6.56
C LEU A 139 36.46 47.70 7.72
N SER A 140 36.59 47.13 8.92
CA SER A 140 37.19 47.82 10.07
C SER A 140 38.68 48.14 9.92
N HIS A 141 39.40 47.47 9.00
CA HIS A 141 40.82 47.71 8.73
C HIS A 141 41.08 48.66 7.55
N ARG A 142 40.02 49.11 6.85
CA ARG A 142 40.11 49.97 5.66
C ARG A 142 39.57 51.40 5.87
N LEU A 143 39.15 51.74 7.08
CA LEU A 143 38.85 53.11 7.56
C LEU A 143 39.95 53.57 8.51
#